data_AF-A0AAW4S9H1-F1
#
_entry.id   AF-A0AAW4S9H1-F1
#
_cell.length_a   1.000
_cell.length_b   1.000
_cell.length_c   1.000
_cell.angle_alpha   90.00
_cell.angle_beta   90.00
_cell.angle_gamma   90.00
#
_symmetry.space_group_name_H-M   'P 1'
#
loop_
_entity.id
_entity.type
_entity.pdbx_description
1 polymer ?
#
loop_
_entity_poly.entity_id
_entity_poly.type
_entity_poly.pdbx_seq_one_letter_code
_entity_poly.pdbx_strand_id
1 'polypeptide(L)'
;MKLSLGLAMLLALSLAPSARAASEADYKAAYAAAEAASKEAAGMRNQWTVTVSALAAAKRAADGGDFGRAVAAAREAEALARASIFQAVSEKEAWKAMEIR
;
A
#
# COMPACT_ATOMS: atom_id res chain seq x y z
N MET A 1 3.83 -12.71 48.97
CA MET A 1 2.59 -12.36 48.24
C MET A 1 2.53 -13.21 46.98
N LYS A 2 1.68 -14.24 46.95
CA LYS A 2 1.49 -15.06 45.75
C LYS A 2 0.57 -14.27 44.82
N LEU A 3 1.16 -13.37 44.03
CA LEU A 3 0.45 -12.66 42.96
C LEU A 3 0.01 -13.73 41.96
N SER A 4 -1.28 -14.02 42.00
CA SER A 4 -1.96 -15.11 41.32
C SER A 4 -1.68 -15.07 39.83
N LEU A 5 -1.09 -16.14 39.31
CA LEU A 5 -0.80 -16.35 37.89
C LEU A 5 -2.03 -16.10 36.99
N GLY A 6 -3.25 -16.25 37.52
CA GLY A 6 -4.50 -15.95 36.83
C GLY A 6 -4.74 -14.47 36.52
N LEU A 7 -4.21 -13.52 37.30
CA LEU A 7 -4.39 -12.09 37.05
C LEU A 7 -3.50 -11.60 35.89
N ALA A 8 -2.31 -12.19 35.73
CA ALA A 8 -1.42 -11.91 34.61
C ALA A 8 -1.98 -12.40 33.26
N MET A 9 -2.75 -13.49 33.27
CA MET A 9 -3.33 -14.06 32.05
C MET A 9 -4.55 -13.28 31.54
N LEU A 10 -5.32 -12.66 32.45
CA LEU A 10 -6.45 -11.77 32.10
C LEU A 10 -6.01 -10.43 31.49
N LEU A 11 -4.83 -9.91 31.88
CA LEU A 11 -4.28 -8.67 31.29
C LEU A 11 -3.72 -8.87 29.87
N ALA A 12 -3.40 -10.11 29.48
CA ALA A 12 -2.85 -10.40 28.15
C ALA A 12 -3.93 -10.42 27.05
N LEU A 13 -5.21 -10.57 27.39
CA LEU A 13 -6.31 -10.60 26.41
C LEU A 13 -6.80 -9.20 25.97
N SER A 14 -6.43 -8.13 26.67
CA SER A 14 -6.88 -6.76 26.34
C SER A 14 -6.03 -6.07 25.28
N LEU A 15 -4.94 -6.69 24.84
CA LEU A 15 -4.03 -6.15 23.81
C LEU A 15 -4.24 -6.77 22.42
N ALA A 16 -5.36 -7.47 22.19
CA ALA A 16 -5.72 -7.87 20.84
C ALA A 16 -6.00 -6.59 20.02
N PRO A 17 -5.26 -6.32 18.93
CA PRO A 17 -5.57 -5.18 18.07
C PRO A 17 -6.98 -5.38 17.53
N SER A 18 -7.87 -4.45 17.88
CA SER A 18 -9.24 -4.45 17.36
C SER A 18 -9.15 -4.39 15.83
N ALA A 19 -9.55 -5.47 15.15
CA ALA A 19 -9.69 -5.47 13.70
C ALA A 19 -10.81 -4.49 13.34
N ARG A 20 -10.45 -3.24 13.07
CA ARG A 20 -11.40 -2.23 12.60
C ARG A 20 -11.62 -2.47 11.12
N ALA A 21 -12.89 -2.56 10.72
CA ALA A 21 -13.26 -2.55 9.31
C ALA A 21 -12.70 -1.27 8.67
N ALA A 22 -12.08 -1.42 7.49
CA ALA A 22 -11.61 -0.27 6.72
C ALA A 22 -12.79 0.65 6.40
N SER A 23 -12.58 1.95 6.60
CA SER A 23 -13.57 2.98 6.32
C SER A 23 -13.38 3.60 4.95
N GLU A 24 -14.39 4.35 4.48
CA GLU A 24 -14.27 5.18 3.28
C GLU A 24 -13.10 6.17 3.38
N ALA A 25 -12.82 6.71 4.58
CA ALA A 25 -11.70 7.60 4.81
C ALA A 25 -10.36 6.88 4.61
N ASP A 26 -10.24 5.63 5.10
CA ASP A 26 -9.04 4.81 4.90
C ASP A 26 -8.80 4.53 3.41
N TYR A 27 -9.87 4.22 2.67
CA TYR A 27 -9.80 4.07 1.22
C TYR A 27 -9.34 5.37 0.54
N LYS A 28 -9.96 6.52 0.84
CA LYS A 28 -9.59 7.81 0.22
C LYS A 28 -8.12 8.14 0.46
N ALA A 29 -7.62 7.92 1.67
CA ALA A 29 -6.20 8.12 1.99
C ALA A 29 -5.28 7.17 1.21
N ALA A 30 -5.60 5.87 1.19
CA ALA A 30 -4.81 4.88 0.46
C ALA A 30 -4.82 5.13 -1.06
N TYR A 31 -5.99 5.45 -1.63
CA TYR A 31 -6.14 5.74 -3.05
C TYR A 31 -5.38 6.99 -3.45
N ALA A 32 -5.43 8.07 -2.65
CA ALA A 32 -4.66 9.29 -2.93
C ALA A 32 -3.15 9.03 -2.95
N ALA A 33 -2.63 8.23 -2.00
CA ALA A 33 -1.22 7.84 -1.98
C ALA A 33 -0.83 7.02 -3.23
N ALA A 34 -1.67 6.05 -3.59
CA ALA A 34 -1.47 5.22 -4.79
C ALA A 34 -1.53 6.04 -6.08
N GLU A 35 -2.49 6.97 -6.20
CA GLU A 35 -2.63 7.84 -7.35
C GLU A 35 -1.44 8.79 -7.50
N ALA A 36 -0.95 9.36 -6.40
CA ALA A 36 0.23 10.21 -6.40
C ALA A 36 1.48 9.46 -6.90
N ALA A 37 1.75 8.27 -6.35
CA ALA A 37 2.87 7.44 -6.80
C ALA A 37 2.71 7.01 -8.27
N SER A 38 1.49 6.68 -8.70
CA SER A 38 1.19 6.31 -10.08
C SER A 38 1.41 7.48 -11.05
N LYS A 39 1.05 8.71 -10.66
CA LYS A 39 1.32 9.94 -11.42
C LYS A 39 2.81 10.25 -11.52
N GLU A 40 3.57 10.03 -10.44
CA GLU A 40 5.03 10.15 -10.46
C GLU A 40 5.66 9.15 -11.45
N ALA A 41 5.27 7.87 -11.38
CA ALA A 41 5.71 6.85 -12.33
C ALA A 41 5.36 7.22 -13.79
N ALA A 42 4.17 7.80 -14.01
CA ALA A 42 3.76 8.29 -15.34
C ALA A 42 4.61 9.47 -15.82
N GLY A 43 4.96 10.39 -14.93
CA GLY A 43 5.89 11.50 -15.22
C GLY A 43 7.28 11.01 -15.63
N MET A 44 7.70 9.85 -15.11
CA MET A 44 8.92 9.15 -15.50
C MET A 44 8.76 8.28 -16.76
N ARG A 45 7.56 8.24 -17.36
CA ARG A 45 7.19 7.38 -18.49
C ARG A 45 7.34 5.88 -18.21
N ASN A 46 7.32 5.50 -16.92
CA ASN A 46 7.49 4.13 -16.45
C ASN A 46 6.27 3.61 -15.65
N GLN A 47 5.09 4.22 -15.81
CA GLN A 47 3.87 3.70 -15.22
C GLN A 47 3.52 2.34 -15.83
N TRP A 48 3.38 1.34 -14.97
CA TRP A 48 2.93 0.02 -15.40
C TRP A 48 1.40 -0.05 -15.56
N THR A 49 0.95 -0.78 -16.57
CA THR A 49 -0.49 -1.00 -16.84
C THR A 49 -1.19 -1.76 -15.71
N VAL A 50 -0.47 -2.62 -15.00
CA VAL A 50 -0.98 -3.33 -13.81
C VAL A 50 -1.30 -2.39 -12.65
N THR A 51 -0.50 -1.31 -12.47
CA THR A 51 -0.77 -0.26 -11.48
C THR A 51 -2.08 0.46 -11.78
N VAL A 52 -2.32 0.80 -13.05
CA VAL A 52 -3.58 1.44 -13.49
C VAL A 52 -4.77 0.51 -13.27
N SER A 53 -4.58 -0.79 -13.55
CA SER A 53 -5.61 -1.81 -13.33
C SER A 53 -5.96 -1.97 -11.86
N ALA A 54 -4.96 -1.94 -10.98
CA ALA A 54 -5.16 -1.99 -9.52
C ALA A 54 -5.87 -0.74 -8.98
N LEU A 55 -5.54 0.47 -9.48
CA LEU A 55 -6.29 1.69 -9.16
C LEU A 55 -7.77 1.58 -9.61
N ALA A 56 -8.02 1.08 -10.81
CA ALA A 56 -9.38 0.86 -11.28
C ALA A 56 -10.14 -0.17 -10.43
N ALA A 57 -9.48 -1.24 -9.99
CA ALA A 57 -10.04 -2.23 -9.07
C ALA A 57 -10.36 -1.62 -7.70
N ALA A 58 -9.46 -0.79 -7.15
CA ALA A 58 -9.68 -0.07 -5.91
C ALA A 58 -10.91 0.82 -5.99
N LYS A 59 -11.03 1.59 -7.08
CA LYS A 59 -12.19 2.45 -7.32
C LYS A 59 -13.49 1.65 -7.42
N ARG A 60 -13.50 0.55 -8.18
CA ARG A 60 -14.68 -0.32 -8.32
C ARG A 60 -15.11 -0.92 -6.98
N ALA A 61 -14.17 -1.35 -6.15
CA ALA A 61 -14.47 -1.89 -4.82
C ALA A 61 -15.08 -0.81 -3.91
N ALA A 62 -14.53 0.41 -3.91
CA ALA A 62 -15.08 1.53 -3.16
C ALA A 62 -16.47 1.95 -3.65
N ASP A 63 -16.68 2.00 -4.97
CA ASP A 63 -17.98 2.30 -5.57
C ASP A 63 -19.04 1.23 -5.16
N GLY A 64 -18.61 0.00 -4.87
CA GLY A 64 -19.44 -1.08 -4.31
C GLY A 64 -19.54 -1.11 -2.77
N GLY A 65 -18.94 -0.16 -2.06
CA GLY A 65 -18.93 -0.08 -0.60
C GLY A 65 -17.98 -1.06 0.11
N ASP A 66 -17.20 -1.85 -0.63
CA ASP A 66 -16.19 -2.75 -0.08
C ASP A 66 -14.87 -2.00 0.14
N PHE A 67 -14.84 -1.18 1.19
CA PHE A 67 -13.67 -0.38 1.54
C PHE A 67 -12.47 -1.23 1.96
N GLY A 68 -12.68 -2.46 2.44
CA GLY A 68 -11.60 -3.41 2.74
C GLY A 68 -10.83 -3.80 1.48
N ARG A 69 -11.55 -4.26 0.45
CA ARG A 69 -10.94 -4.56 -0.85
C ARG A 69 -10.41 -3.31 -1.54
N ALA A 70 -11.08 -2.17 -1.39
CA ALA A 70 -10.62 -0.92 -1.97
C ALA A 70 -9.28 -0.46 -1.40
N VAL A 71 -9.10 -0.53 -0.07
CA VAL A 71 -7.82 -0.24 0.58
C VAL A 71 -6.74 -1.22 0.13
N ALA A 72 -7.03 -2.52 0.10
CA ALA A 72 -6.07 -3.54 -0.32
C ALA A 72 -5.57 -3.29 -1.76
N ALA A 73 -6.48 -3.07 -2.71
CA ALA A 73 -6.15 -2.79 -4.10
C ALA A 73 -5.40 -1.45 -4.27
N ALA A 74 -5.75 -0.42 -3.48
CA ALA A 74 -5.02 0.85 -3.49
C ALA A 74 -3.58 0.67 -2.99
N ARG A 75 -3.36 -0.12 -1.92
CA ARG A 75 -2.01 -0.42 -1.41
C ARG A 75 -1.18 -1.24 -2.40
N GLU A 76 -1.80 -2.19 -3.08
CA GLU A 76 -1.15 -2.94 -4.16
C GLU A 76 -0.72 -1.99 -5.30
N ALA A 77 -1.62 -1.09 -5.73
CA ALA A 77 -1.28 -0.08 -6.73
C ALA A 77 -0.12 0.83 -6.28
N GLU A 78 -0.11 1.27 -5.02
CA GLU A 78 0.99 2.06 -4.46
C GLU A 78 2.33 1.29 -4.53
N ALA A 79 2.33 0.02 -4.12
CA ALA A 79 3.52 -0.82 -4.15
C ALA A 79 4.05 -1.03 -5.59
N LEU A 80 3.16 -1.30 -6.54
CA LEU A 80 3.51 -1.46 -7.95
C LEU A 80 4.08 -0.16 -8.54
N ALA A 81 3.47 0.99 -8.23
CA ALA A 81 3.97 2.28 -8.67
C ALA A 81 5.39 2.54 -8.13
N ARG A 82 5.63 2.32 -6.84
CA ARG A 82 6.94 2.50 -6.21
C ARG A 82 7.99 1.54 -6.78
N ALA A 83 7.61 0.29 -7.05
CA ALA A 83 8.49 -0.68 -7.71
C ALA A 83 8.90 -0.21 -9.11
N SER A 84 7.95 0.31 -9.90
CA SER A 84 8.24 0.83 -11.24
C SER A 84 9.18 2.05 -11.23
N ILE A 85 9.03 2.94 -10.25
CA ILE A 85 9.91 4.09 -10.03
C ILE A 85 11.31 3.59 -9.64
N PHE A 86 11.41 2.69 -8.67
CA PHE A 86 12.69 2.14 -8.23
C PHE A 86 13.45 1.46 -9.37
N GLN A 87 12.76 0.69 -10.20
CA GLN A 87 13.35 0.07 -11.38
C GLN A 87 13.87 1.12 -12.36
N ALA A 88 13.06 2.13 -12.70
CA ALA A 88 13.44 3.20 -13.62
C ALA A 88 14.72 3.93 -13.18
N VAL A 89 14.81 4.25 -11.88
CA VAL A 89 15.97 4.91 -11.29
C VAL A 89 17.18 3.98 -11.32
N SER A 90 17.01 2.73 -10.90
CA SER A 90 18.11 1.77 -10.80
C SER A 90 18.73 1.46 -12.17
N GLU A 91 17.90 1.30 -13.21
CA GLU A 91 18.36 1.08 -14.59
C GLU A 91 19.16 2.29 -15.10
N LYS A 92 18.67 3.51 -14.85
CA LYS A 92 19.36 4.75 -15.22
C LYS A 92 20.74 4.87 -14.57
N GLU A 93 20.86 4.53 -13.29
CA GLU A 93 22.16 4.59 -12.60
C GLU A 93 23.10 3.47 -13.04
N ALA A 94 22.59 2.26 -13.30
CA ALA A 94 23.38 1.15 -13.82
C ALA A 94 23.98 1.47 -15.19
N TRP A 95 23.23 2.13 -16.08
CA TRP A 95 23.73 2.53 -17.40
C TRP A 95 24.89 3.52 -17.30
N LYS A 96 24.75 4.56 -16.47
CA LYS A 96 25.83 5.53 -16.22
C LYS A 96 27.10 4.85 -15.69
N ALA A 97 26.95 3.89 -14.78
CA ALA A 97 28.09 3.17 -14.21
C ALA A 97 28.83 2.31 -15.24
N MET A 98 28.14 1.81 -16.27
CA MET A 98 28.75 1.07 -17.38
C MET A 98 29.50 1.97 -18.37
N GLU A 99 29.00 3.19 -18.60
CA GLU A 99 29.63 4.16 -19.52
C GLU A 99 30.93 4.80 -18.98
N ILE A 100 31.12 4.80 -17.65
CA ILE A 100 32.30 5.39 -16.99
C ILE A 100 33.49 4.39 -16.90
N ARG A 101 33.35 3.18 -17.43
CA ARG A 101 34.40 2.15 -17.45
C ARG A 101 35.23 2.18 -18.73
#